data_AF-A0AAV6C0J5-F1
#
_entry.id   AF-A0AAV6C0J5-F1
#
_cell.length_a   1.000
_cell.length_b   1.000
_cell.length_c   1.000
_cell.angle_alpha   90.00
_cell.angle_beta   90.00
_cell.angle_gamma   90.00
#
_symmetry.space_group_name_H-M   'P 1'
#
loop_
_entity.id
_entity.type
_entity.pdbx_description
1 polymer ?
#
loop_
_entity_poly.entity_id
_entity_poly.type
_entity_poly.pdbx_seq_one_letter_code
_entity_poly.pdbx_strand_id
1 'polypeptide(L)'
;CLAMVAYGWTFHAGFFNYYLSVGLAFWGLAIFLWGKDGKRYLALALAPLILLAHPMGLVWFLGALAYIAIAGRIAVRLQIFLLAAPAAMLAWLRSYLWNHFRPDEVDWPKYLYQGADQLALSTSRHVYVAAAALAFGTTCVLLDFVKRRKEPRYLEKLGTPLQLYFILEMAVFFLPDTLFLPIFSNPFGWIIARLTLISAVLGCSILAAVKPRPWHAAGFTIIAVVFFFLNYRETTPLNQMEQQVERLLDGLPRNARLLETILPRPESRLYFVDHVVDHACIRRCFAFENYEPASKQFRVRAGAGNAIVLADAGDVGDAEEGTYEVPQEILPAFQVYQCGKEFSQLCLRTLRAGEKNDRLGLHPERNDD
;
A
#
# COMPACT_ATOMS: atom_id res chain seq x y z
N CYS A 1 9.78 -5.69 15.23
CA CYS A 1 9.74 -4.63 14.22
C CYS A 1 9.31 -5.17 12.86
N LEU A 2 10.16 -5.94 12.16
CA LEU A 2 9.84 -6.46 10.82
C LEU A 2 8.51 -7.23 10.73
N ALA A 3 8.17 -8.03 11.74
CA ALA A 3 6.88 -8.72 11.81
C ALA A 3 5.69 -7.76 11.80
N MET A 4 5.75 -6.62 12.50
CA MET A 4 4.65 -5.64 12.47
C MET A 4 4.54 -4.98 11.09
N VAL A 5 5.68 -4.61 10.50
CA VAL A 5 5.74 -4.04 9.14
C VAL A 5 5.18 -5.02 8.10
N ALA A 6 5.43 -6.32 8.29
CA ALA A 6 4.94 -7.35 7.38
C ALA A 6 3.42 -7.52 7.39
N TYR A 7 2.76 -7.12 8.47
CA TYR A 7 1.31 -7.04 8.60
C TYR A 7 0.83 -5.58 8.60
N GLY A 8 1.60 -4.68 7.98
CA GLY A 8 1.28 -3.26 7.89
C GLY A 8 0.27 -2.93 6.78
N TRP A 9 0.12 -1.63 6.51
CA TRP A 9 -0.84 -1.09 5.54
C TRP A 9 -0.76 -1.79 4.19
N THR A 10 0.44 -1.99 3.64
CA THR A 10 0.62 -2.65 2.33
C THR A 10 0.05 -4.07 2.29
N PHE A 11 0.14 -4.83 3.38
CA PHE A 11 -0.46 -6.16 3.49
C PHE A 11 -1.98 -6.08 3.50
N HIS A 12 -2.53 -5.19 4.34
CA HIS A 12 -3.98 -5.01 4.45
C HIS A 12 -4.63 -4.37 3.21
N ALA A 13 -3.88 -3.59 2.44
CA ALA A 13 -4.32 -3.05 1.16
C ALA A 13 -4.30 -4.10 0.02
N GLY A 14 -3.86 -5.34 0.28
CA GLY A 14 -3.89 -6.42 -0.71
C GLY A 14 -2.84 -6.28 -1.83
N PHE A 15 -1.83 -5.42 -1.69
CA PHE A 15 -0.79 -5.19 -2.71
C PHE A 15 0.27 -6.30 -2.76
N PHE A 16 -0.14 -7.56 -2.83
CA PHE A 16 0.75 -8.73 -2.72
C PHE A 16 1.79 -8.79 -3.83
N ASN A 17 1.43 -8.43 -5.07
CA ASN A 17 2.36 -8.35 -6.20
C ASN A 17 3.50 -7.35 -5.96
N TYR A 18 3.17 -6.16 -5.43
CA TYR A 18 4.14 -5.17 -5.02
C TYR A 18 4.98 -5.65 -3.83
N TYR A 19 4.34 -6.23 -2.82
CA TYR A 19 4.98 -6.76 -1.63
C TYR A 19 6.03 -7.84 -1.97
N LEU A 20 5.68 -8.77 -2.87
CA LEU A 20 6.60 -9.78 -3.40
C LEU A 20 7.76 -9.15 -4.17
N SER A 21 7.48 -8.18 -5.04
CA SER A 21 8.50 -7.46 -5.81
C SER A 21 9.53 -6.77 -4.92
N VAL A 22 9.08 -6.07 -3.88
CA VAL A 22 9.96 -5.42 -2.89
C VAL A 22 10.75 -6.45 -2.07
N GLY A 23 10.11 -7.55 -1.66
CA GLY A 23 10.79 -8.65 -0.97
C GLY A 23 11.93 -9.24 -1.80
N LEU A 24 11.67 -9.53 -3.09
CA LEU A 24 12.68 -9.99 -4.05
C LEU A 24 13.79 -8.94 -4.27
N ALA A 25 13.44 -7.65 -4.33
CA ALA A 25 14.40 -6.56 -4.45
C ALA A 25 15.37 -6.52 -3.25
N PHE A 26 14.85 -6.55 -2.02
CA PHE A 26 15.70 -6.58 -0.83
C PHE A 26 16.53 -7.87 -0.73
N TRP A 27 15.98 -9.00 -1.15
CA TRP A 27 16.74 -10.25 -1.23
C TRP A 27 17.89 -10.16 -2.23
N GLY A 28 17.65 -9.59 -3.42
CA GLY A 28 18.69 -9.31 -4.40
C GLY A 28 19.77 -8.36 -3.87
N LEU A 29 19.38 -7.29 -3.16
CA LEU A 29 20.33 -6.37 -2.53
C LEU A 29 21.17 -7.07 -1.45
N ALA A 30 20.57 -7.98 -0.67
CA ALA A 30 21.31 -8.78 0.31
C ALA A 30 22.34 -9.70 -0.38
N ILE A 31 21.96 -10.37 -1.47
CA ILE A 31 22.89 -11.18 -2.29
C ILE A 31 24.03 -10.31 -2.81
N PHE A 32 23.73 -9.10 -3.31
CA PHE A 32 24.76 -8.20 -3.83
C PHE A 32 25.74 -7.73 -2.74
N LEU A 33 25.23 -7.41 -1.55
CA LEU A 33 26.02 -6.94 -0.42
C LEU A 33 26.91 -8.05 0.20
N TRP A 34 26.42 -9.29 0.22
CA TRP A 34 27.11 -10.42 0.86
C TRP A 34 27.92 -11.26 -0.13
N GLY A 35 27.63 -11.13 -1.43
CA GLY A 35 28.30 -11.85 -2.50
C GLY A 35 29.75 -11.41 -2.65
N LYS A 36 30.65 -12.39 -2.73
CA LYS A 36 32.06 -12.20 -3.10
C LYS A 36 32.25 -12.37 -4.60
N ASP A 37 33.20 -11.64 -5.17
CA ASP A 37 33.59 -11.75 -6.58
C ASP A 37 32.42 -11.52 -7.55
N GLY A 38 32.45 -12.16 -8.72
CA GLY A 38 31.36 -12.10 -9.72
C GLY A 38 30.01 -12.64 -9.22
N LYS A 39 29.97 -13.39 -8.11
CA LYS A 39 28.74 -13.99 -7.58
C LYS A 39 27.73 -12.96 -7.09
N ARG A 40 28.17 -11.75 -6.72
CA ARG A 40 27.26 -10.64 -6.37
C ARG A 40 26.32 -10.26 -7.50
N TYR A 41 26.70 -10.50 -8.75
CA TYR A 41 25.86 -10.20 -9.91
C TYR A 41 24.75 -11.24 -10.13
N LEU A 42 24.74 -12.34 -9.39
CA LEU A 42 23.58 -13.25 -9.34
C LEU A 42 22.31 -12.52 -8.89
N ALA A 43 22.44 -11.43 -8.14
CA ALA A 43 21.32 -10.55 -7.80
C ALA A 43 20.55 -10.04 -9.03
N LEU A 44 21.24 -9.82 -10.17
CA LEU A 44 20.61 -9.36 -11.41
C LEU A 44 19.69 -10.42 -12.03
N ALA A 45 19.89 -11.70 -11.72
CA ALA A 45 19.01 -12.78 -12.18
C ALA A 45 17.59 -12.68 -11.57
N LEU A 46 17.42 -11.92 -10.48
CA LEU A 46 16.11 -11.66 -9.88
C LEU A 46 15.34 -10.53 -10.57
N ALA A 47 16.01 -9.68 -11.37
CA ALA A 47 15.38 -8.52 -11.99
C ALA A 47 14.14 -8.85 -12.85
N PRO A 48 14.12 -9.93 -13.66
CA PRO A 48 12.92 -10.32 -14.41
C PRO A 48 11.75 -10.70 -13.49
N LEU A 49 12.02 -11.38 -12.37
CA LEU A 49 10.97 -11.77 -11.40
C LEU A 49 10.45 -10.55 -10.64
N ILE A 50 11.33 -9.65 -10.25
CA ILE A 50 10.97 -8.38 -9.60
C ILE A 50 10.05 -7.57 -10.52
N LEU A 51 10.40 -7.45 -11.81
CA LEU A 51 9.61 -6.74 -12.81
C LEU A 51 8.25 -7.39 -13.05
N LEU A 52 8.24 -8.72 -13.20
CA LEU A 52 7.02 -9.49 -13.43
C LEU A 52 6.03 -9.34 -12.27
N ALA A 53 6.54 -9.28 -11.04
CA ALA A 53 5.73 -9.02 -9.86
C ALA A 53 5.24 -7.56 -9.82
N HIS A 54 6.13 -6.58 -9.89
CA HIS A 54 5.76 -5.16 -9.94
C HIS A 54 6.91 -4.24 -10.39
N PRO A 55 6.71 -3.26 -11.29
CA PRO A 55 7.79 -2.40 -11.81
C PRO A 55 8.45 -1.53 -10.74
N MET A 56 7.69 -1.06 -9.74
CA MET A 56 8.22 -0.21 -8.67
C MET A 56 9.33 -0.88 -7.86
N GLY A 57 9.23 -2.19 -7.58
CA GLY A 57 10.30 -2.92 -6.90
C GLY A 57 11.56 -3.04 -7.75
N LEU A 58 11.43 -3.07 -9.08
CA LEU A 58 12.59 -3.08 -9.99
C LEU A 58 13.29 -1.72 -9.97
N VAL A 59 12.53 -0.63 -10.04
CA VAL A 59 13.06 0.74 -9.97
C VAL A 59 13.84 0.92 -8.66
N TRP A 60 13.27 0.50 -7.53
CA TRP A 60 13.96 0.46 -6.24
C TRP A 60 15.22 -0.39 -6.29
N PHE A 61 15.12 -1.64 -6.77
CA PHE A 61 16.24 -2.59 -6.82
C PHE A 61 17.42 -2.02 -7.59
N LEU A 62 17.21 -1.55 -8.82
CA LEU A 62 18.27 -1.02 -9.67
C LEU A 62 18.84 0.28 -9.12
N GLY A 63 17.99 1.18 -8.61
CA GLY A 63 18.40 2.43 -8.00
C GLY A 63 19.27 2.21 -6.76
N ALA A 64 18.83 1.37 -5.83
CA ALA A 64 19.57 1.03 -4.62
C ALA A 64 20.87 0.26 -4.94
N LEU A 65 20.83 -0.69 -5.89
CA LEU A 65 22.01 -1.43 -6.34
C LEU A 65 23.08 -0.48 -6.90
N ALA A 66 22.68 0.43 -7.80
CA ALA A 66 23.57 1.44 -8.38
C ALA A 66 24.13 2.36 -7.28
N TYR A 67 23.26 2.82 -6.37
CA TYR A 67 23.65 3.67 -5.25
C TYR A 67 24.72 3.00 -4.37
N ILE A 68 24.46 1.78 -3.91
CA ILE A 68 25.38 1.00 -3.07
C ILE A 68 26.71 0.77 -3.81
N ALA A 69 26.65 0.41 -5.09
CA ALA A 69 27.83 0.13 -5.90
C ALA A 69 28.70 1.38 -6.13
N ILE A 70 28.10 2.56 -6.24
CA ILE A 70 28.83 3.84 -6.37
C ILE A 70 29.35 4.27 -5.00
N ALA A 71 28.52 4.22 -3.95
CA ALA A 71 28.88 4.60 -2.59
C ALA A 71 30.11 3.83 -2.07
N GLY A 72 30.24 2.55 -2.42
CA GLY A 72 31.39 1.71 -2.07
C GLY A 72 32.67 1.99 -2.86
N ARG A 73 32.63 2.81 -3.92
CA ARG A 73 33.80 3.14 -4.75
C ARG A 73 34.29 4.58 -4.59
N ILE A 74 33.43 5.48 -4.12
CA ILE A 74 33.79 6.89 -3.96
C ILE A 74 34.29 7.19 -2.55
N ALA A 75 35.16 8.21 -2.44
CA ALA A 75 35.62 8.69 -1.14
C ALA A 75 34.44 9.24 -0.32
N VAL A 76 34.48 9.05 1.01
CA VAL A 76 33.41 9.51 1.94
C VAL A 76 33.08 11.00 1.77
N ARG A 77 34.09 11.85 1.50
CA ARG A 77 33.90 13.29 1.27
C ARG A 77 33.02 13.60 0.04
N LEU A 78 33.00 12.71 -0.95
CA LEU A 78 32.22 12.86 -2.17
C LEU A 78 30.81 12.25 -2.05
N GLN A 79 30.52 11.51 -0.99
CA GLN A 79 29.19 10.93 -0.79
C GLN A 79 28.09 11.99 -0.61
N ILE A 80 28.43 13.23 -0.21
CA ILE A 80 27.48 14.34 -0.20
C ILE A 80 26.92 14.64 -1.60
N PHE A 81 27.76 14.56 -2.64
CA PHE A 81 27.30 14.72 -4.03
C PHE A 81 26.48 13.52 -4.48
N LEU A 82 26.81 12.32 -4.00
CA LEU A 82 26.01 11.13 -4.24
C LEU A 82 24.62 11.24 -3.60
N LEU A 83 24.46 11.97 -2.50
CA LEU A 83 23.15 12.27 -1.89
C LEU A 83 22.43 13.42 -2.60
N ALA A 84 23.17 14.45 -3.03
CA ALA A 84 22.62 15.60 -3.74
C ALA A 84 22.08 15.25 -5.14
N ALA A 85 22.69 14.27 -5.83
CA ALA A 85 22.26 13.88 -7.17
C ALA A 85 20.83 13.29 -7.21
N PRO A 86 20.44 12.31 -6.36
CA PRO A 86 19.05 11.86 -6.23
C PRO A 86 18.09 12.99 -5.86
N ALA A 87 18.50 13.90 -4.96
CA ALA A 87 17.66 15.05 -4.58
C ALA A 87 17.37 15.96 -5.78
N ALA A 88 18.40 16.29 -6.58
CA ALA A 88 18.23 17.07 -7.81
C ALA A 88 17.36 16.34 -8.84
N MET A 89 17.55 15.02 -8.99
CA MET A 89 16.73 14.19 -9.87
C MET A 89 15.25 14.17 -9.44
N LEU A 90 14.98 14.04 -8.13
CA LEU A 90 13.62 14.06 -7.58
C LEU A 90 12.97 15.43 -7.75
N ALA A 91 13.70 16.52 -7.54
CA ALA A 91 13.20 17.88 -7.78
C ALA A 91 12.86 18.11 -9.26
N TRP A 92 13.73 17.66 -10.16
CA TRP A 92 13.46 17.67 -11.61
C TRP A 92 12.24 16.82 -11.95
N LEU A 93 12.16 15.60 -11.41
CA LEU A 93 11.05 14.68 -11.68
C LEU A 93 9.73 15.26 -11.16
N ARG A 94 9.70 15.89 -9.99
CA ARG A 94 8.52 16.63 -9.50
C ARG A 94 8.08 17.69 -10.50
N SER A 95 8.98 18.56 -10.93
CA SER A 95 8.68 19.60 -11.92
C SER A 95 8.16 18.98 -13.22
N TYR A 96 8.78 17.91 -13.71
CA TYR A 96 8.35 17.22 -14.90
C TYR A 96 6.93 16.64 -14.75
N LEU A 97 6.66 15.94 -13.65
CA LEU A 97 5.36 15.30 -13.41
C LEU A 97 4.22 16.32 -13.29
N TRP A 98 4.43 17.43 -12.58
CA TRP A 98 3.42 18.49 -12.42
C TRP A 98 3.12 19.25 -13.72
N ASN A 99 4.09 19.31 -14.64
CA ASN A 99 3.92 20.03 -15.91
C ASN A 99 3.33 19.15 -17.03
N HIS A 100 3.44 17.82 -16.94
CA HIS A 100 3.06 16.90 -18.02
C HIS A 100 1.87 16.01 -17.68
N PHE A 101 1.55 15.84 -16.40
CA PHE A 101 0.46 14.98 -15.94
C PHE A 101 -0.43 15.75 -14.98
N ARG A 102 -1.56 15.16 -14.62
CA ARG A 102 -2.38 15.59 -13.49
C ARG A 102 -1.94 14.76 -12.28
N PRO A 103 -1.08 15.27 -11.40
CA PRO A 103 -0.79 14.63 -10.13
C PRO A 103 -1.87 14.93 -9.10
N ASP A 104 -1.96 14.07 -8.09
CA ASP A 104 -2.70 14.34 -6.87
C ASP A 104 -1.86 13.99 -5.65
N GLU A 105 -2.07 14.73 -4.55
CA GLU A 105 -1.28 14.64 -3.33
C GLU A 105 -2.02 13.81 -2.26
N VAL A 106 -1.29 13.32 -1.25
CA VAL A 106 -1.91 12.65 -0.10
C VAL A 106 -2.74 13.63 0.75
N ASP A 107 -3.85 13.16 1.30
CA ASP A 107 -4.67 13.93 2.26
C ASP A 107 -3.98 14.14 3.62
N TRP A 108 -3.08 13.23 3.99
CA TRP A 108 -2.36 13.30 5.26
C TRP A 108 -1.04 14.08 5.11
N PRO A 109 -0.59 14.78 6.16
CA PRO A 109 0.69 15.47 6.09
C PRO A 109 1.85 14.53 5.75
N LYS A 110 2.59 14.85 4.69
CA LYS A 110 3.69 14.02 4.17
C LYS A 110 4.74 13.61 5.20
N TYR A 111 4.98 14.44 6.22
CA TYR A 111 5.93 14.12 7.29
C TYR A 111 5.51 12.93 8.18
N LEU A 112 4.26 12.47 8.08
CA LEU A 112 3.82 11.24 8.75
C LEU A 112 4.17 9.98 7.94
N TYR A 113 4.49 10.13 6.65
CA TYR A 113 4.82 9.05 5.72
C TYR A 113 6.32 8.74 5.72
N GLN A 114 6.76 8.11 6.80
CA GLN A 114 8.18 7.80 7.07
C GLN A 114 8.38 6.31 7.40
N GLY A 115 7.45 5.46 6.98
CA GLY A 115 7.46 4.00 7.19
C GLY A 115 6.78 3.55 8.47
N ALA A 116 6.77 4.38 9.52
CA ALA A 116 5.97 4.09 10.72
C ALA A 116 4.46 4.12 10.41
N ASP A 117 4.04 4.89 9.40
CA ASP A 117 2.67 4.90 8.89
C ASP A 117 2.20 3.53 8.39
N GLN A 118 3.10 2.60 8.05
CA GLN A 118 2.68 1.22 7.75
C GLN A 118 1.97 0.56 8.95
N LEU A 119 2.15 1.06 10.17
CA LEU A 119 1.47 0.55 11.37
C LEU A 119 0.16 1.30 11.67
N ALA A 120 -0.14 2.40 10.97
CA ALA A 120 -1.36 3.19 11.10
C ALA A 120 -2.44 2.62 10.16
N LEU A 121 -3.27 1.69 10.66
CA LEU A 121 -4.24 0.94 9.85
C LEU A 121 -5.64 1.57 9.86
N SER A 122 -6.50 1.20 10.81
CA SER A 122 -7.94 1.52 10.71
C SER A 122 -8.47 2.50 11.75
N THR A 123 -7.71 2.77 12.83
CA THR A 123 -8.16 3.66 13.92
C THR A 123 -7.05 4.57 14.42
N SER A 124 -7.42 5.66 15.08
CA SER A 124 -6.51 6.54 15.83
C SER A 124 -5.60 5.79 16.83
N ARG A 125 -6.01 4.61 17.31
CA ARG A 125 -5.20 3.76 18.20
C ARG A 125 -3.94 3.23 17.52
N HIS A 126 -4.04 2.90 16.24
CA HIS A 126 -2.90 2.44 15.45
C HIS A 126 -1.87 3.55 15.23
N VAL A 127 -2.31 4.82 15.18
CA VAL A 127 -1.40 5.97 15.12
C VAL A 127 -0.52 6.06 16.37
N TYR A 128 -1.08 5.79 17.56
CA TYR A 128 -0.27 5.75 18.79
C TYR A 128 0.75 4.61 18.79
N VAL A 129 0.40 3.44 18.23
CA VAL A 129 1.33 2.32 18.07
C VAL A 129 2.44 2.67 17.09
N ALA A 130 2.11 3.29 15.96
CA ALA A 130 3.08 3.80 14.99
C ALA A 130 4.05 4.81 15.63
N ALA A 131 3.52 5.79 16.37
CA ALA A 131 4.31 6.78 17.09
C ALA A 131 5.21 6.14 18.16
N ALA A 132 4.70 5.17 18.93
CA ALA A 132 5.47 4.45 19.93
C ALA A 132 6.60 3.63 19.28
N ALA A 133 6.33 2.93 18.19
CA ALA A 133 7.34 2.17 17.44
C ALA A 133 8.45 3.07 16.90
N LEU A 134 8.08 4.22 16.31
CA LEU A 134 9.02 5.22 15.83
C LEU A 134 9.87 5.79 16.98
N ALA A 135 9.22 6.31 18.03
CA ALA A 135 9.91 6.96 19.14
C ALA A 135 10.87 5.98 19.84
N PHE A 136 10.43 4.74 20.06
CA PHE A 136 11.25 3.69 20.64
C PHE A 136 12.42 3.29 19.74
N GLY A 137 12.16 3.09 18.43
CA GLY A 137 13.20 2.76 17.45
C GLY A 137 14.26 3.87 17.34
N THR A 138 13.83 5.11 17.19
CA THR A 138 14.71 6.29 17.15
C THR A 138 15.52 6.41 18.44
N THR A 139 14.91 6.19 19.61
CA THR A 139 15.63 6.17 20.90
C THR A 139 16.70 5.09 20.94
N CYS A 140 16.41 3.87 20.48
CA CYS A 140 17.40 2.79 20.39
C CYS A 140 18.60 3.20 19.52
N VAL A 141 18.34 3.77 18.34
CA VAL A 141 19.38 4.20 17.40
C VAL A 141 20.21 5.35 17.97
N LEU A 142 19.57 6.40 18.50
CA LEU A 142 20.26 7.57 19.05
C LEU A 142 21.14 7.20 20.25
N LEU A 143 20.63 6.38 21.17
CA LEU A 143 21.40 5.94 22.34
C LEU A 143 22.62 5.09 21.96
N ASP A 144 22.50 4.24 20.94
CA ASP A 144 23.66 3.46 20.45
C ASP A 144 24.63 4.35 19.67
N PHE A 145 24.11 5.29 18.87
CA PHE A 145 24.90 6.26 18.11
C PHE A 145 25.76 7.13 19.03
N VAL A 146 25.19 7.72 20.09
CA VAL A 146 25.95 8.55 21.04
C VAL A 146 27.10 7.76 21.68
N LYS A 147 26.87 6.48 22.00
CA LYS A 147 27.89 5.62 22.62
C LYS A 147 28.98 5.19 21.64
N ARG A 148 28.64 5.00 20.36
CA ARG A 148 29.50 4.32 19.38
C ARG A 148 29.90 5.17 18.18
N ARG A 149 29.56 6.48 18.16
CA ARG A 149 29.93 7.45 17.12
C ARG A 149 31.43 7.54 16.82
N LYS A 150 32.29 7.06 17.71
CA LYS A 150 33.75 7.02 17.51
C LYS A 150 34.24 5.71 16.85
N GLU A 151 33.38 4.72 16.66
CA GLU A 151 33.71 3.44 16.03
C GLU A 151 33.52 3.52 14.51
N PRO A 152 34.59 3.50 13.68
CA PRO A 152 34.46 3.67 12.23
C PRO A 152 33.60 2.58 11.57
N ARG A 153 33.78 1.32 11.99
CA ARG A 153 32.99 0.18 11.49
C ARG A 153 31.50 0.29 11.78
N TYR A 154 31.10 1.01 12.84
CA TYR A 154 29.69 1.23 13.15
C TYR A 154 29.10 2.27 12.19
N LEU A 155 29.82 3.36 11.94
CA LEU A 155 29.40 4.39 10.99
C LEU A 155 29.32 3.86 9.56
N GLU A 156 30.24 2.98 9.16
CA GLU A 156 30.19 2.30 7.85
C GLU A 156 28.92 1.45 7.70
N LYS A 157 28.55 0.68 8.74
CA LYS A 157 27.32 -0.14 8.72
C LYS A 157 26.04 0.70 8.68
N LEU A 158 26.05 1.87 9.33
CA LEU A 158 24.89 2.75 9.41
C LEU A 158 24.73 3.63 8.16
N GLY A 159 25.85 4.01 7.53
CA GLY A 159 25.89 5.05 6.50
C GLY A 159 25.00 4.78 5.30
N THR A 160 25.17 3.64 4.63
CA THR A 160 24.41 3.34 3.40
C THR A 160 22.92 3.15 3.64
N PRO A 161 22.45 2.39 4.65
CA PRO A 161 21.02 2.32 4.98
C PRO A 161 20.42 3.68 5.32
N LEU A 162 21.15 4.54 6.05
CA LEU A 162 20.67 5.88 6.42
C LEU A 162 20.57 6.81 5.21
N GLN A 163 21.54 6.77 4.30
CA GLN A 163 21.51 7.53 3.04
C GLN A 163 20.33 7.11 2.16
N LEU A 164 20.11 5.81 1.99
CA LEU A 164 18.98 5.27 1.23
C LEU A 164 17.64 5.63 1.86
N TYR A 165 17.53 5.55 3.20
CA TYR A 165 16.36 5.98 3.94
C TYR A 165 16.07 7.46 3.67
N PHE A 166 17.08 8.33 3.81
CA PHE A 166 16.93 9.77 3.55
C PHE A 166 16.49 10.06 2.11
N ILE A 167 17.02 9.35 1.11
CA ILE A 167 16.58 9.50 -0.28
C ILE A 167 15.11 9.12 -0.46
N LEU A 168 14.63 8.08 0.21
CA LEU A 168 13.21 7.72 0.17
C LEU A 168 12.33 8.76 0.86
N GLU A 169 12.76 9.31 2.00
CA GLU A 169 12.02 10.40 2.65
C GLU A 169 11.95 11.62 1.73
N MET A 170 13.04 11.97 1.03
CA MET A 170 12.99 13.00 -0.01
C MET A 170 12.00 12.62 -1.12
N ALA A 171 12.01 11.36 -1.58
CA ALA A 171 11.09 10.90 -2.62
C ALA A 171 9.62 11.05 -2.16
N VAL A 172 9.29 10.75 -0.91
CA VAL A 172 7.96 10.99 -0.32
C VAL A 172 7.58 12.47 -0.41
N PHE A 173 8.49 13.38 -0.07
CA PHE A 173 8.21 14.83 -0.15
C PHE A 173 8.04 15.33 -1.59
N PHE A 174 8.89 14.87 -2.52
CA PHE A 174 8.91 15.39 -3.89
C PHE A 174 7.87 14.76 -4.82
N LEU A 175 7.60 13.47 -4.69
CA LEU A 175 6.70 12.74 -5.57
C LEU A 175 5.22 12.98 -5.20
N PRO A 176 4.30 12.86 -6.17
CA PRO A 176 2.86 12.82 -5.89
C PRO A 176 2.48 11.47 -5.30
N ASP A 177 1.33 11.39 -4.65
CA ASP A 177 0.77 10.09 -4.26
C ASP A 177 0.11 9.39 -5.43
N THR A 178 -0.54 10.17 -6.30
CA THR A 178 -1.34 9.63 -7.39
C THR A 178 -0.99 10.33 -8.70
N LEU A 179 -0.90 9.55 -9.78
CA LEU A 179 -0.55 10.04 -11.12
C LEU A 179 -1.56 9.57 -12.16
N PHE A 180 -2.22 10.53 -12.83
CA PHE A 180 -3.15 10.24 -13.91
C PHE A 180 -2.39 10.15 -15.24
N LEU A 181 -2.21 8.92 -15.73
CA LEU A 181 -1.52 8.65 -16.99
C LEU A 181 -2.55 8.51 -18.12
N PRO A 182 -2.41 9.23 -19.26
CA PRO A 182 -3.39 9.21 -20.35
C PRO A 182 -3.64 7.83 -20.98
N ILE A 183 -2.73 6.88 -20.79
CA ILE A 183 -2.82 5.52 -21.32
C ILE A 183 -3.72 4.60 -20.49
N PHE A 184 -4.05 4.99 -19.25
CA PHE A 184 -4.89 4.22 -18.32
C PHE A 184 -6.16 4.99 -17.99
N SER A 185 -7.25 4.25 -17.72
CA SER A 185 -8.51 4.86 -17.31
C SER A 185 -8.52 5.17 -15.80
N ASN A 186 -7.78 4.38 -15.00
CA ASN A 186 -7.56 4.65 -13.58
C ASN A 186 -6.16 5.22 -13.32
N PRO A 187 -6.00 6.05 -12.28
CA PRO A 187 -4.70 6.60 -11.94
C PRO A 187 -3.77 5.54 -11.34
N PHE A 188 -2.47 5.82 -11.40
CA PHE A 188 -1.47 5.09 -10.64
C PHE A 188 -1.36 5.73 -9.25
N GLY A 189 -2.13 5.21 -8.29
CA GLY A 189 -2.26 5.76 -6.94
C GLY A 189 -1.37 5.09 -5.88
N TRP A 190 -1.40 5.68 -4.68
CA TRP A 190 -0.75 5.17 -3.46
C TRP A 190 0.77 5.03 -3.57
N ILE A 191 1.41 5.88 -4.38
CA ILE A 191 2.86 5.88 -4.59
C ILE A 191 3.58 6.10 -3.26
N ILE A 192 3.13 7.08 -2.46
CA ILE A 192 3.78 7.41 -1.19
C ILE A 192 3.57 6.27 -0.20
N ALA A 193 2.33 5.77 -0.04
CA ALA A 193 2.03 4.66 0.86
C ALA A 193 2.80 3.37 0.52
N ARG A 194 3.14 3.15 -0.76
CA ARG A 194 4.04 2.07 -1.18
C ARG A 194 5.49 2.37 -0.79
N LEU A 195 6.01 3.55 -1.11
CA LEU A 195 7.39 3.94 -0.76
C LEU A 195 7.68 3.82 0.74
N THR A 196 6.71 4.13 1.60
CA THR A 196 6.92 4.04 3.05
C THR A 196 7.14 2.61 3.55
N LEU A 197 6.67 1.57 2.85
CA LEU A 197 7.07 0.19 3.16
C LEU A 197 8.58 0.00 3.02
N ILE A 198 9.17 0.54 1.96
CA ILE A 198 10.61 0.47 1.71
C ILE A 198 11.35 1.26 2.81
N SER A 199 10.87 2.46 3.18
CA SER A 199 11.39 3.22 4.34
C SER A 199 11.33 2.41 5.63
N ALA A 200 10.22 1.70 5.91
CA ALA A 200 10.06 0.88 7.10
C ALA A 200 11.08 -0.27 7.16
N VAL A 201 11.35 -0.93 6.03
CA VAL A 201 12.37 -2.00 5.92
C VAL A 201 13.78 -1.44 6.08
N LEU A 202 14.08 -0.26 5.52
CA LEU A 202 15.36 0.42 5.75
C LEU A 202 15.50 0.88 7.20
N GLY A 203 14.44 1.35 7.84
CA GLY A 203 14.40 1.66 9.28
C GLY A 203 14.71 0.42 10.13
N CYS A 204 14.16 -0.75 9.76
CA CYS A 204 14.54 -2.03 10.36
C CYS A 204 16.02 -2.37 10.12
N SER A 205 16.55 -2.07 8.93
CA SER A 205 17.96 -2.29 8.59
C SER A 205 18.90 -1.38 9.39
N ILE A 206 18.50 -0.13 9.64
CA ILE A 206 19.19 0.81 10.54
C ILE A 206 19.18 0.28 11.98
N LEU A 207 18.02 -0.19 12.45
CA LEU A 207 17.91 -0.82 13.76
C LEU A 207 18.78 -2.09 13.89
N ALA A 208 18.95 -2.85 12.80
CA ALA A 208 19.80 -4.04 12.81
C ALA A 208 21.30 -3.70 13.00
N ALA A 209 21.73 -2.46 12.75
CA ALA A 209 23.10 -2.01 13.04
C ALA A 209 23.33 -1.71 14.54
N VAL A 210 22.26 -1.55 15.32
CA VAL A 210 22.31 -1.29 16.77
C VAL A 210 22.75 -2.56 17.52
N LYS A 211 23.63 -2.41 18.52
CA LYS A 211 24.00 -3.55 19.37
C LYS A 211 22.78 -4.05 20.16
N PRO A 212 22.34 -5.32 20.00
CA PRO A 212 21.14 -5.81 20.65
C PRO A 212 21.28 -5.79 22.18
N ARG A 213 20.23 -5.33 22.86
CA ARG A 213 20.10 -5.32 24.32
C ARG A 213 18.73 -5.90 24.70
N PRO A 214 18.60 -6.54 25.88
CA PRO A 214 17.34 -7.14 26.30
C PRO A 214 16.15 -6.17 26.29
N TRP A 215 16.38 -4.90 26.65
CA TRP A 215 15.33 -3.89 26.66
C TRP A 215 14.84 -3.52 25.25
N HIS A 216 15.68 -3.61 24.20
CA HIS A 216 15.23 -3.43 22.81
C HIS A 216 14.19 -4.50 22.46
N ALA A 217 14.50 -5.76 22.79
CA ALA A 217 13.60 -6.89 22.54
C ALA A 217 12.31 -6.73 23.34
N ALA A 218 12.41 -6.45 24.65
CA ALA A 218 11.24 -6.25 25.51
C ALA A 218 10.31 -5.13 24.99
N GLY A 219 10.86 -3.96 24.66
CA GLY A 219 10.07 -2.84 24.15
C GLY A 219 9.40 -3.14 22.81
N PHE A 220 10.13 -3.69 21.83
CA PHE A 220 9.52 -4.08 20.55
C PHE A 220 8.52 -5.23 20.69
N THR A 221 8.70 -6.15 21.64
CA THR A 221 7.72 -7.21 21.93
C THR A 221 6.44 -6.62 22.50
N ILE A 222 6.52 -5.69 23.46
CA ILE A 222 5.33 -5.02 24.01
C ILE A 222 4.57 -4.29 22.91
N ILE A 223 5.27 -3.50 22.08
CA ILE A 223 4.66 -2.77 20.96
C ILE A 223 4.03 -3.76 19.97
N ALA A 224 4.70 -4.87 19.65
CA ALA A 224 4.17 -5.90 18.77
C ALA A 224 2.91 -6.58 19.34
N VAL A 225 2.89 -6.92 20.63
CA VAL A 225 1.70 -7.50 21.28
C VAL A 225 0.51 -6.55 21.17
N VAL A 226 0.72 -5.26 21.45
CA VAL A 226 -0.34 -4.24 21.32
C VAL A 226 -0.80 -4.13 19.86
N PHE A 227 0.14 -4.04 18.91
CA PHE A 227 -0.18 -3.98 17.48
C PHE A 227 -1.02 -5.18 17.02
N PHE A 228 -0.57 -6.40 17.29
CA PHE A 228 -1.27 -7.60 16.84
C PHE A 228 -2.60 -7.81 17.59
N PHE A 229 -2.71 -7.39 18.85
CA PHE A 229 -3.99 -7.40 19.56
C PHE A 229 -5.00 -6.45 18.91
N LEU A 230 -4.58 -5.22 18.58
CA LEU A 230 -5.45 -4.28 17.86
C LEU A 230 -5.83 -4.80 16.48
N ASN A 231 -4.85 -5.33 15.73
CA ASN A 231 -5.10 -5.90 14.41
C ASN A 231 -6.10 -7.05 14.46
N TYR A 232 -5.94 -7.99 15.40
CA TYR A 232 -6.88 -9.10 15.60
C TYR A 232 -8.30 -8.60 15.95
N ARG A 233 -8.40 -7.61 16.83
CA ARG A 233 -9.70 -7.04 17.23
C ARG A 233 -10.39 -6.33 16.06
N GLU A 234 -9.64 -5.60 15.24
CA GLU A 234 -10.18 -4.79 14.15
C GLU A 234 -10.46 -5.59 12.88
N THR A 235 -9.80 -6.74 12.69
CA THR A 235 -10.11 -7.67 11.59
C THR A 235 -11.32 -8.56 11.87
N THR A 236 -11.73 -8.71 13.13
CA THR A 236 -12.89 -9.54 13.50
C THR A 236 -14.20 -9.10 12.80
N PRO A 237 -14.56 -7.80 12.75
CA PRO A 237 -15.71 -7.33 11.97
C PRO A 237 -15.60 -7.61 10.46
N LEU A 238 -14.40 -7.57 9.88
CA LEU A 238 -14.20 -7.88 8.45
C LEU A 238 -14.49 -9.36 8.17
N ASN A 239 -14.03 -10.27 9.04
CA ASN A 239 -14.37 -11.69 8.93
C ASN A 239 -15.89 -11.94 9.05
N GLN A 240 -16.59 -11.14 9.88
CA GLN A 240 -18.04 -11.22 9.99
C GLN A 240 -18.73 -10.72 8.71
N MET A 241 -18.19 -9.69 8.07
CA MET A 241 -18.66 -9.20 6.77
C MET A 241 -18.49 -10.28 5.69
N GLU A 242 -17.32 -10.90 5.58
CA GLU A 242 -17.06 -12.01 4.65
C GLU A 242 -18.12 -13.11 4.80
N GLN A 243 -18.34 -13.60 6.02
CA GLN A 243 -19.35 -14.62 6.32
C GLN A 243 -20.79 -14.15 6.06
N GLN A 244 -21.07 -12.86 6.21
CA GLN A 244 -22.38 -12.31 5.93
C GLN A 244 -22.63 -12.21 4.43
N VAL A 245 -21.64 -11.75 3.66
CA VAL A 245 -21.72 -11.71 2.20
C VAL A 245 -21.97 -13.12 1.65
N GLU A 246 -21.17 -14.12 2.04
CA GLU A 246 -21.37 -15.50 1.59
C GLU A 246 -22.83 -15.98 1.80
N ARG A 247 -23.38 -15.73 2.99
CA ARG A 247 -24.77 -16.06 3.32
C ARG A 247 -25.81 -15.28 2.50
N LEU A 248 -25.56 -14.01 2.22
CA LEU A 248 -26.44 -13.20 1.38
C LEU A 248 -26.45 -13.73 -0.07
N LEU A 249 -25.29 -14.12 -0.59
CA LEU A 249 -25.16 -14.58 -1.96
C LEU A 249 -25.67 -16.02 -2.14
N ASP A 250 -25.83 -16.79 -1.06
CA ASP A 250 -26.31 -18.17 -1.08
C ASP A 250 -27.71 -18.37 -1.68
N GLY A 251 -28.56 -17.35 -1.67
CA GLY A 251 -29.89 -17.38 -2.28
C GLY A 251 -29.93 -16.96 -3.75
N LEU A 252 -28.83 -16.42 -4.29
CA LEU A 252 -28.85 -15.80 -5.62
C LEU A 252 -28.71 -16.80 -6.77
N PRO A 253 -29.31 -16.50 -7.94
CA PRO A 253 -29.08 -17.27 -9.15
C PRO A 253 -27.60 -17.20 -9.54
N ARG A 254 -27.11 -18.25 -10.20
CA ARG A 254 -25.76 -18.25 -10.77
C ARG A 254 -25.64 -17.14 -11.81
N ASN A 255 -24.44 -16.57 -11.91
CA ASN A 255 -24.09 -15.48 -12.81
C ASN A 255 -24.90 -14.20 -12.54
N ALA A 256 -25.41 -14.03 -11.31
CA ALA A 256 -25.99 -12.76 -10.89
C ALA A 256 -24.95 -11.64 -11.01
N ARG A 257 -25.39 -10.44 -11.40
CA ARG A 257 -24.58 -9.22 -11.38
C ARG A 257 -24.75 -8.55 -10.03
N LEU A 258 -23.64 -8.33 -9.33
CA LEU A 258 -23.62 -7.61 -8.07
C LEU A 258 -22.94 -6.27 -8.22
N LEU A 259 -23.54 -5.27 -7.61
CA LEU A 259 -22.91 -4.01 -7.29
C LEU A 259 -22.72 -3.96 -5.78
N GLU A 260 -21.70 -3.27 -5.32
CA GLU A 260 -21.38 -3.12 -3.91
C GLU A 260 -21.30 -1.65 -3.53
N THR A 261 -21.79 -1.33 -2.34
CA THR A 261 -21.59 0.02 -1.79
C THR A 261 -21.35 -0.15 -0.31
N ILE A 262 -20.08 -0.39 -0.02
CA ILE A 262 -19.58 -0.71 1.31
C ILE A 262 -18.45 0.28 1.60
N LEU A 263 -18.75 1.31 2.37
CA LEU A 263 -17.76 2.32 2.69
C LEU A 263 -16.90 1.87 3.88
N PRO A 264 -15.60 2.22 3.90
CA PRO A 264 -14.75 1.98 5.05
C PRO A 264 -15.23 2.78 6.27
N ARG A 265 -14.75 2.39 7.45
CA ARG A 265 -14.98 3.20 8.65
C ARG A 265 -14.36 4.59 8.48
N PRO A 266 -14.97 5.62 9.09
CA PRO A 266 -14.34 6.93 9.21
C PRO A 266 -12.93 6.80 9.79
N GLU A 267 -12.00 7.62 9.31
CA GLU A 267 -10.58 7.63 9.69
C GLU A 267 -9.76 6.37 9.34
N SER A 268 -10.39 5.33 8.78
CA SER A 268 -9.69 4.12 8.36
C SER A 268 -8.83 4.39 7.13
N ARG A 269 -7.58 3.93 7.14
CA ARG A 269 -6.73 3.90 5.94
C ARG A 269 -6.90 2.62 5.12
N LEU A 270 -7.76 1.70 5.57
CA LEU A 270 -8.13 0.51 4.82
C LEU A 270 -9.38 0.84 3.99
N TYR A 271 -9.17 1.33 2.76
CA TYR A 271 -10.24 1.80 1.87
C TYR A 271 -10.94 0.67 1.10
N PHE A 272 -10.25 -0.46 0.92
CA PHE A 272 -10.63 -1.57 0.03
C PHE A 272 -11.55 -2.61 0.68
N VAL A 273 -12.49 -2.17 1.52
CA VAL A 273 -13.37 -3.08 2.29
C VAL A 273 -14.52 -3.64 1.46
N ASP A 274 -14.86 -2.96 0.38
CA ASP A 274 -15.84 -3.28 -0.65
C ASP A 274 -15.50 -4.58 -1.41
N HIS A 275 -14.21 -4.83 -1.66
CA HIS A 275 -13.72 -6.06 -2.31
C HIS A 275 -14.00 -7.36 -1.51
N VAL A 276 -14.65 -7.28 -0.35
CA VAL A 276 -15.23 -8.45 0.34
C VAL A 276 -16.24 -9.20 -0.54
N VAL A 277 -16.93 -8.48 -1.44
CA VAL A 277 -17.92 -9.05 -2.36
C VAL A 277 -17.25 -9.81 -3.51
N ASP A 278 -16.14 -9.31 -4.04
CA ASP A 278 -15.36 -9.95 -5.10
C ASP A 278 -15.01 -11.41 -4.75
N HIS A 279 -14.50 -11.62 -3.54
CA HIS A 279 -14.09 -12.95 -3.08
C HIS A 279 -15.28 -13.92 -3.00
N ALA A 280 -16.39 -13.49 -2.41
CA ALA A 280 -17.60 -14.30 -2.30
C ALA A 280 -18.25 -14.60 -3.67
N CYS A 281 -17.97 -13.78 -4.68
CA CYS A 281 -18.49 -13.99 -6.04
C CYS A 281 -17.77 -15.07 -6.84
N ILE A 282 -16.58 -15.50 -6.43
CA ILE A 282 -15.77 -16.44 -7.20
C ILE A 282 -16.59 -17.71 -7.53
N ARG A 283 -16.71 -17.99 -8.84
CA ARG A 283 -17.48 -19.12 -9.43
C ARG A 283 -19.01 -19.06 -9.25
N ARG A 284 -19.57 -17.94 -8.78
CA ARG A 284 -21.00 -17.82 -8.50
C ARG A 284 -21.67 -16.64 -9.16
N CYS A 285 -21.06 -15.47 -9.12
CA CYS A 285 -21.61 -14.22 -9.63
C CYS A 285 -20.53 -13.39 -10.32
N PHE A 286 -20.95 -12.27 -10.87
CA PHE A 286 -20.07 -11.24 -11.41
C PHE A 286 -20.12 -10.03 -10.49
N ALA A 287 -18.97 -9.68 -9.89
CA ALA A 287 -18.75 -8.37 -9.29
C ALA A 287 -18.72 -7.35 -10.44
N PHE A 288 -19.85 -6.70 -10.64
CA PHE A 288 -20.16 -5.97 -11.86
C PHE A 288 -19.37 -4.68 -11.96
N GLU A 289 -18.98 -4.10 -10.82
CA GLU A 289 -18.16 -2.89 -10.73
C GLU A 289 -16.67 -3.15 -10.52
N ASN A 290 -16.20 -4.40 -10.69
CA ASN A 290 -14.77 -4.68 -10.59
C ASN A 290 -13.96 -3.77 -11.55
N TYR A 291 -13.10 -2.93 -10.98
CA TYR A 291 -12.37 -1.90 -11.70
C TYR A 291 -11.29 -2.44 -12.65
N GLU A 292 -10.80 -3.67 -12.43
CA GLU A 292 -9.60 -4.18 -13.11
C GLU A 292 -9.78 -4.18 -14.64
N PRO A 293 -10.88 -4.71 -15.22
CA PRO A 293 -11.08 -4.75 -16.66
C PRO A 293 -11.32 -3.38 -17.30
N ALA A 294 -11.88 -2.42 -16.56
CA ALA A 294 -12.15 -1.06 -17.01
C ALA A 294 -10.91 -0.16 -16.98
N SER A 295 -9.98 -0.42 -16.04
CA SER A 295 -8.80 0.41 -15.78
C SER A 295 -7.78 0.46 -16.92
N LYS A 296 -7.76 -0.56 -17.80
CA LYS A 296 -6.70 -0.82 -18.81
C LYS A 296 -5.29 -1.08 -18.23
N GLN A 297 -5.15 -1.13 -16.91
CA GLN A 297 -3.91 -1.43 -16.20
C GLN A 297 -3.63 -2.95 -16.18
N PHE A 298 -4.69 -3.75 -16.24
CA PHE A 298 -4.63 -5.22 -16.24
C PHE A 298 -4.68 -5.78 -17.67
N ARG A 299 -4.30 -7.06 -17.81
CA ARG A 299 -4.32 -7.77 -19.10
C ARG A 299 -5.75 -8.08 -19.55
N VAL A 300 -6.65 -8.33 -18.60
CA VAL A 300 -8.07 -8.53 -18.86
C VAL A 300 -8.70 -7.17 -19.17
N ARG A 301 -9.57 -7.12 -20.18
CA ARG A 301 -10.25 -5.89 -20.61
C ARG A 301 -11.72 -6.16 -20.87
N ALA A 302 -12.55 -5.22 -20.47
CA ALA A 302 -13.97 -5.24 -20.77
C ALA A 302 -14.25 -4.60 -22.13
N GLY A 303 -15.11 -5.24 -22.92
CA GLY A 303 -15.69 -4.62 -24.12
C GLY A 303 -16.90 -3.76 -23.73
N ALA A 304 -17.12 -2.66 -24.44
CA ALA A 304 -18.30 -1.82 -24.21
C ALA A 304 -19.62 -2.62 -24.35
N GLY A 305 -20.60 -2.35 -23.49
CA GLY A 305 -21.93 -2.97 -23.52
C GLY A 305 -21.96 -4.46 -23.14
N ASN A 306 -20.88 -5.01 -22.59
CA ASN A 306 -20.89 -6.38 -22.09
C ASN A 306 -21.78 -6.51 -20.84
N ALA A 307 -22.31 -7.71 -20.60
CA ALA A 307 -23.23 -7.99 -19.49
C ALA A 307 -22.53 -8.63 -18.27
N ILE A 308 -21.20 -8.59 -18.20
CA ILE A 308 -20.39 -9.27 -17.18
C ILE A 308 -19.83 -8.26 -16.18
N VAL A 309 -19.30 -7.14 -16.63
CA VAL A 309 -18.64 -6.12 -15.81
C VAL A 309 -18.73 -4.75 -16.50
N LEU A 310 -18.69 -3.67 -15.73
CA LEU A 310 -18.56 -2.31 -16.23
C LEU A 310 -17.28 -2.16 -17.06
N ALA A 311 -17.41 -1.43 -18.16
CA ALA A 311 -16.31 -1.23 -19.12
C ALA A 311 -15.68 0.16 -19.04
N ASP A 312 -16.35 1.09 -18.38
CA ASP A 312 -15.88 2.45 -18.15
C ASP A 312 -15.44 2.63 -16.69
N ALA A 313 -14.33 3.33 -16.49
CA ALA A 313 -13.75 3.55 -15.17
C ALA A 313 -14.53 4.60 -14.34
N GLY A 314 -15.15 5.57 -15.01
CA GLY A 314 -16.03 6.53 -14.37
C GLY A 314 -17.28 5.85 -13.84
N ASP A 315 -17.91 4.99 -14.65
CA ASP A 315 -19.07 4.21 -14.23
C ASP A 315 -18.74 3.31 -13.02
N VAL A 316 -17.53 2.72 -12.98
CA VAL A 316 -17.06 1.95 -11.83
C VAL A 316 -16.95 2.83 -10.59
N GLY A 317 -16.31 4.00 -10.69
CA GLY A 317 -16.21 4.93 -9.57
C GLY A 317 -17.59 5.39 -9.08
N ASP A 318 -18.50 5.72 -10.01
CA ASP A 318 -19.88 6.06 -9.68
C ASP A 318 -20.60 4.89 -8.98
N ALA A 319 -20.31 3.65 -9.35
CA ALA A 319 -20.90 2.49 -8.73
C ALA A 319 -20.36 2.29 -7.30
N GLU A 320 -19.03 2.33 -7.12
CA GLU A 320 -18.38 2.26 -5.81
C GLU A 320 -18.87 3.38 -4.86
N GLU A 321 -19.16 4.58 -5.38
CA GLU A 321 -19.65 5.74 -4.63
C GLU A 321 -21.18 5.78 -4.40
N GLY A 322 -21.95 4.86 -5.00
CA GLY A 322 -23.41 4.83 -4.89
C GLY A 322 -24.12 5.92 -5.71
N THR A 323 -23.50 6.38 -6.79
CA THR A 323 -24.04 7.40 -7.70
C THR A 323 -24.43 6.84 -9.07
N TYR A 324 -24.09 5.58 -9.38
CA TYR A 324 -24.37 4.92 -10.64
C TYR A 324 -25.86 4.66 -10.85
N GLU A 325 -26.41 5.21 -11.93
CA GLU A 325 -27.80 4.98 -12.33
C GLU A 325 -27.93 3.67 -13.10
N VAL A 326 -28.69 2.73 -12.54
CA VAL A 326 -28.79 1.36 -13.08
C VAL A 326 -29.55 1.33 -14.40
N PRO A 327 -28.92 0.91 -15.52
CA PRO A 327 -29.60 0.79 -16.80
C PRO A 327 -30.48 -0.47 -16.88
N GLN A 328 -31.50 -0.45 -17.75
CA GLN A 328 -32.44 -1.57 -17.91
C GLN A 328 -31.74 -2.83 -18.45
N GLU A 329 -30.69 -2.65 -19.24
CA GLU A 329 -29.94 -3.69 -19.96
C GLU A 329 -29.14 -4.60 -19.02
N ILE A 330 -28.78 -4.12 -17.83
CA ILE A 330 -28.03 -4.88 -16.83
C ILE A 330 -28.93 -5.61 -15.84
N LEU A 331 -30.26 -5.57 -16.01
CA LEU A 331 -31.18 -6.26 -15.13
C LEU A 331 -31.35 -7.75 -15.54
N PRO A 332 -31.53 -8.67 -14.58
CA PRO A 332 -31.50 -8.45 -13.13
C PRO A 332 -30.08 -8.17 -12.62
N ALA A 333 -29.99 -7.22 -11.69
CA ALA A 333 -28.81 -6.87 -10.91
C ALA A 333 -29.19 -6.74 -9.44
N PHE A 334 -28.23 -6.95 -8.57
CA PHE A 334 -28.41 -6.93 -7.12
C PHE A 334 -27.35 -6.05 -6.48
N GLN A 335 -27.64 -5.52 -5.30
CA GLN A 335 -26.71 -4.69 -4.56
C GLN A 335 -26.47 -5.27 -3.17
N VAL A 336 -25.20 -5.39 -2.79
CA VAL A 336 -24.77 -5.55 -1.40
C VAL A 336 -24.43 -4.18 -0.84
N TYR A 337 -25.06 -3.79 0.27
CA TYR A 337 -24.91 -2.44 0.83
C TYR A 337 -24.92 -2.46 2.36
N GLN A 338 -24.36 -1.41 2.98
CA GLN A 338 -24.41 -1.20 4.42
C GLN A 338 -25.83 -0.76 4.83
N CYS A 339 -26.56 -1.61 5.57
CA CYS A 339 -27.97 -1.37 5.92
C CYS A 339 -28.22 -1.18 7.41
N GLY A 340 -27.16 -1.25 8.22
CA GLY A 340 -27.24 -1.23 9.66
C GLY A 340 -26.29 -0.21 10.28
N LYS A 341 -26.46 0.03 11.59
CA LYS A 341 -25.57 0.92 12.34
C LYS A 341 -24.22 0.29 12.64
N GLU A 342 -24.16 -1.04 12.69
CA GLU A 342 -22.90 -1.75 12.86
C GLU A 342 -22.21 -1.89 11.51
N PHE A 343 -20.91 -1.59 11.47
CA PHE A 343 -20.09 -1.67 10.25
C PHE A 343 -20.21 -3.00 9.49
N SER A 344 -20.40 -4.12 10.22
CA SER A 344 -20.51 -5.45 9.62
C SER A 344 -21.89 -5.78 9.06
N GLN A 345 -22.92 -4.97 9.31
CA GLN A 345 -24.29 -5.26 8.90
C GLN A 345 -24.53 -4.92 7.44
N LEU A 346 -24.49 -5.95 6.60
CA LEU A 346 -24.73 -5.87 5.17
C LEU A 346 -26.10 -6.45 4.79
N CYS A 347 -26.74 -5.85 3.79
CA CYS A 347 -27.98 -6.35 3.21
C CYS A 347 -27.84 -6.54 1.71
N LEU A 348 -28.73 -7.36 1.17
CA LEU A 348 -28.84 -7.63 -0.26
C LEU A 348 -30.21 -7.15 -0.76
N ARG A 349 -30.23 -6.48 -1.90
CA ARG A 349 -31.48 -6.10 -2.57
C ARG A 349 -31.38 -6.26 -4.07
N THR A 350 -32.53 -6.37 -4.73
CA THR A 350 -32.62 -6.26 -6.20
C THR A 350 -32.64 -4.80 -6.62
N LEU A 351 -31.94 -4.48 -7.70
CA LEU A 351 -31.92 -3.16 -8.32
C LEU A 351 -33.02 -3.01 -9.38
N ARG A 352 -33.42 -1.76 -9.63
CA ARG A 352 -34.42 -1.35 -10.63
C ARG A 352 -33.80 -0.35 -11.59
N ALA A 353 -34.31 -0.33 -12.82
CA ALA A 353 -33.83 0.62 -13.81
C ALA A 353 -34.10 2.07 -13.37
N GLY A 354 -33.14 2.95 -13.63
CA GLY A 354 -33.19 4.37 -13.29
C GLY A 354 -33.02 4.70 -11.81
N GLU A 355 -32.76 3.71 -10.93
CA GLU A 355 -32.38 4.00 -9.55
C GLU A 355 -30.86 4.08 -9.41
N LYS A 356 -30.37 4.95 -8.52
CA LYS A 356 -28.98 4.90 -8.08
C LYS A 356 -28.74 3.64 -7.24
N ASN A 357 -27.62 2.96 -7.48
CA ASN A 357 -27.14 2.01 -6.49
C ASN A 357 -26.87 2.80 -5.19
N ASP A 358 -27.16 2.21 -4.04
CA ASP A 358 -27.00 2.83 -2.71
C ASP A 358 -28.10 3.79 -2.19
N ARG A 359 -29.25 3.86 -2.86
CA ARG A 359 -30.42 4.59 -2.33
C ARG A 359 -30.82 4.21 -0.87
N LEU A 360 -30.50 3.00 -0.43
CA LEU A 360 -30.84 2.48 0.91
C LEU A 360 -29.64 2.37 1.86
N GLY A 361 -28.45 2.82 1.42
CA GLY A 361 -27.22 2.83 2.20
C GLY A 361 -27.37 3.65 3.47
N LEU A 362 -26.90 3.09 4.59
CA LEU A 362 -26.70 3.84 5.82
C LEU A 362 -25.20 4.10 5.97
N HIS A 363 -24.78 5.32 5.66
CA HIS A 363 -23.41 5.81 5.82
C HIS A 363 -23.40 6.89 6.89
N PRO A 364 -23.08 6.56 8.15
CA PRO A 364 -23.26 7.47 9.28
C PRO A 364 -22.48 8.79 9.20
N GLU A 365 -21.57 8.96 8.24
CA GLU A 365 -20.65 10.11 8.15
C GLU A 365 -20.32 10.56 6.71
N ARG A 366 -21.19 10.26 5.72
CA ARG A 366 -21.16 11.03 4.46
C ARG A 366 -21.70 12.42 4.83
N ASN A 367 -20.81 13.34 5.22
CA ASN A 367 -21.17 14.74 5.28
C ASN A 367 -21.56 15.12 3.85
N ASP A 368 -22.86 15.23 3.61
CA ASP A 368 -23.39 15.96 2.47
C ASP A 368 -22.99 17.43 2.68
N ASP A 369 -21.82 17.81 2.14
CA ASP A 369 -21.45 19.19 1.83
C ASP A 369 -21.23 19.34 0.32
#